data_AF-A0A7S1ZIX2-F1
#
_entry.id   AF-A0A7S1ZIX2-F1
#
_cell.length_a   1.000
_cell.length_b   1.000
_cell.length_c   1.000
_cell.angle_alpha   90.00
_cell.angle_beta   90.00
_cell.angle_gamma   90.00
#
_symmetry.space_group_name_H-M   'P 1'
#
loop_
_entity.id
_entity.type
_entity.pdbx_description
1 polymer ?
#
loop_
_entity_poly.entity_id
_entity_poly.type
_entity_poly.pdbx_seq_one_letter_code
_entity_poly.pdbx_strand_id
1 'polypeptide(L)'
;MSEQRKQPATTDGKLSSDEIYFTNVFNVHRAVLAGFARCSDLEELRVVRDGFFLAMASDLCPSEYGPVHRRIVQDPAVADAAGTSDSFATTVISARKSPVWTNLLDALQAKAREVGSDLDGIWLTLETGRIEWLAAVSGAHKIKSMLKSGLENQCGGGIPAEGDVSDAKMIWMYALSLSLPGLKEEREAWQKVVQMSDPNRPLVGYRAELWDCREDQWRPLDLGVQAAAERGGSSVAEAWDVALV
;
A
#
# COMPACT_ATOMS: atom_id res chain seq x y z
N MET A 1 44.68 15.16 -21.17
CA MET A 1 43.42 15.86 -21.50
C MET A 1 42.37 15.32 -20.56
N SER A 2 42.15 16.01 -19.45
CA SER A 2 41.20 15.60 -18.42
C SER A 2 39.86 16.27 -18.71
N GLU A 3 38.86 15.48 -19.07
CA GLU A 3 37.48 15.95 -19.17
C GLU A 3 37.00 16.39 -17.79
N GLN A 4 36.90 17.71 -17.60
CA GLN A 4 36.19 18.29 -16.47
C GLN A 4 34.71 17.94 -16.62
N ARG A 5 34.25 16.98 -15.81
CA ARG A 5 32.83 16.80 -15.48
C ARG A 5 32.30 18.14 -14.96
N LYS A 6 31.49 18.82 -15.78
CA LYS A 6 30.63 19.91 -15.32
C LYS A 6 29.77 19.37 -14.19
N GLN A 7 30.04 19.83 -12.97
CA GLN A 7 29.08 19.71 -11.88
C GLN A 7 27.81 20.48 -12.27
N PRO A 8 26.61 19.90 -12.09
CA PRO A 8 25.38 20.64 -12.29
C PRO A 8 25.33 21.79 -11.29
N ALA A 9 25.08 22.99 -11.80
CA ALA A 9 24.91 24.18 -11.00
C ALA A 9 23.77 23.96 -10.01
N THR A 10 24.06 24.09 -8.72
CA THR A 10 23.08 24.22 -7.66
C THR A 10 22.29 25.50 -7.88
N THR A 11 21.13 25.39 -8.53
CA THR A 11 20.12 26.45 -8.56
C THR A 11 19.62 26.68 -7.14
N ASP A 12 19.61 27.94 -6.70
CA ASP A 12 18.96 28.40 -5.47
C ASP A 12 17.66 27.64 -5.24
N GLY A 13 17.48 27.07 -4.05
CA GLY A 13 16.40 26.14 -3.68
C GLY A 13 14.98 26.74 -3.64
N LYS A 14 14.60 27.57 -4.62
CA LYS A 14 13.24 28.03 -4.86
C LYS A 14 12.62 27.20 -6.00
N LEU A 15 11.51 26.57 -5.69
CA LEU A 15 10.66 25.92 -6.68
C LEU A 15 10.18 26.94 -7.73
N SER A 16 10.18 26.53 -8.98
CA SER A 16 9.55 27.23 -10.11
C SER A 16 8.03 27.30 -9.94
N SER A 17 7.39 28.23 -10.66
CA SER A 17 5.93 28.35 -10.66
C SER A 17 5.23 27.06 -11.12
N ASP A 18 5.84 26.34 -12.07
CA ASP A 18 5.28 25.09 -12.60
C ASP A 18 5.38 23.95 -11.58
N GLU A 19 6.51 23.84 -10.87
CA GLU A 19 6.66 22.89 -9.75
C GLU A 19 5.66 23.17 -8.62
N ILE A 20 5.46 24.45 -8.27
CA ILE A 20 4.47 24.85 -7.26
C ILE A 20 3.06 24.50 -7.72
N TYR A 21 2.72 24.80 -8.97
CA TYR A 21 1.39 24.50 -9.53
C TYR A 21 1.12 23.00 -9.55
N PHE A 22 2.06 22.20 -10.06
CA PHE A 22 1.94 20.74 -10.07
C PHE A 22 1.78 20.17 -8.66
N THR A 23 2.59 20.64 -7.71
CA THR A 23 2.53 20.20 -6.31
C THR A 23 1.19 20.56 -5.66
N ASN A 24 0.65 21.75 -5.96
CA ASN A 24 -0.66 22.15 -5.47
C ASN A 24 -1.77 21.26 -6.02
N VAL A 25 -1.77 20.98 -7.34
CA VAL A 25 -2.74 20.07 -7.96
C VAL A 25 -2.65 18.67 -7.35
N PHE A 26 -1.43 18.13 -7.19
CA PHE A 26 -1.21 16.84 -6.54
C PHE A 26 -1.82 16.82 -5.13
N ASN A 27 -1.57 17.85 -4.33
CA ASN A 27 -2.06 17.94 -2.96
C ASN A 27 -3.58 18.09 -2.86
N VAL A 28 -4.20 18.86 -3.78
CA VAL A 28 -5.66 19.00 -3.85
C VAL A 28 -6.34 17.65 -4.06
N HIS A 29 -5.75 16.79 -4.91
CA HIS A 29 -6.33 15.48 -5.25
C HIS A 29 -5.83 14.33 -4.38
N ARG A 30 -4.95 14.60 -3.41
CA ARG A 30 -4.37 13.57 -2.51
C ARG A 30 -5.43 12.77 -1.77
N ALA A 31 -6.61 13.34 -1.52
CA ALA A 31 -7.72 12.63 -0.88
C ALA A 31 -8.16 11.38 -1.64
N VAL A 32 -8.02 11.33 -2.98
CA VAL A 32 -8.32 10.14 -3.78
C VAL A 32 -7.41 8.98 -3.39
N LEU A 33 -6.15 9.26 -3.02
CA LEU A 33 -5.19 8.26 -2.56
C LEU A 33 -5.59 7.64 -1.21
N ALA A 34 -6.52 8.22 -0.44
CA ALA A 34 -7.02 7.56 0.77
C ALA A 34 -7.76 6.24 0.46
N GLY A 35 -8.27 6.08 -0.76
CA GLY A 35 -8.88 4.83 -1.22
C GLY A 35 -7.90 3.66 -1.31
N PHE A 36 -6.60 3.95 -1.51
CA PHE A 36 -5.53 2.95 -1.66
C PHE A 36 -5.47 1.95 -0.49
N ALA A 37 -5.59 2.45 0.74
CA ALA A 37 -5.55 1.64 1.95
C ALA A 37 -6.71 0.62 2.06
N ARG A 38 -7.79 0.85 1.30
CA ARG A 38 -8.99 0.01 1.30
C ARG A 38 -9.02 -1.00 0.15
N CYS A 39 -8.15 -0.86 -0.85
CA CYS A 39 -8.11 -1.75 -2.00
C CYS A 39 -7.75 -3.18 -1.58
N SER A 40 -8.52 -4.13 -2.05
CA SER A 40 -8.38 -5.57 -1.77
C SER A 40 -7.69 -6.32 -2.90
N ASP A 41 -7.58 -5.71 -4.08
CA ASP A 41 -6.92 -6.30 -5.25
C ASP A 41 -6.26 -5.24 -6.17
N LEU A 42 -5.61 -5.74 -7.22
CA LEU A 42 -4.90 -4.93 -8.21
C LEU A 42 -5.85 -4.04 -9.05
N GLU A 43 -7.07 -4.49 -9.29
CA GLU A 43 -8.01 -3.74 -10.13
C GLU A 43 -8.56 -2.53 -9.38
N GLU A 44 -8.94 -2.71 -8.11
CA GLU A 44 -9.32 -1.61 -7.22
C GLU A 44 -8.19 -0.59 -7.08
N LEU A 45 -6.95 -1.05 -6.94
CA LEU A 45 -5.77 -0.17 -6.92
C LEU A 45 -5.66 0.66 -8.20
N ARG A 46 -5.78 0.02 -9.36
CA ARG A 46 -5.74 0.72 -10.64
C ARG A 46 -6.89 1.73 -10.76
N VAL A 47 -8.08 1.42 -10.23
CA VAL A 47 -9.22 2.34 -10.25
C VAL A 47 -8.91 3.60 -9.43
N VAL A 48 -8.31 3.45 -8.25
CA VAL A 48 -7.85 4.58 -7.43
C VAL A 48 -6.77 5.39 -8.16
N ARG A 49 -5.78 4.73 -8.77
CA ARG A 49 -4.75 5.38 -9.58
C ARG A 49 -5.35 6.24 -10.67
N ASP A 50 -6.19 5.62 -11.48
CA ASP A 50 -6.70 6.24 -12.69
C ASP A 50 -7.69 7.34 -12.36
N GLY A 51 -8.43 7.22 -11.24
CA GLY A 51 -9.21 8.33 -10.70
C GLY A 51 -8.34 9.50 -10.22
N PHE A 52 -7.22 9.22 -9.56
CA PHE A 52 -6.26 10.25 -9.16
C PHE A 52 -5.63 10.94 -10.37
N PHE A 53 -5.19 10.18 -11.39
CA PHE A 53 -4.65 10.71 -12.63
C PHE A 53 -5.68 11.50 -13.43
N LEU A 54 -6.92 11.02 -13.51
CA LEU A 54 -8.03 11.73 -14.16
C LEU A 54 -8.29 13.08 -13.47
N ALA A 55 -8.27 13.12 -12.14
CA ALA A 55 -8.45 14.35 -11.38
C ALA A 55 -7.29 15.34 -11.59
N MET A 56 -6.04 14.89 -11.46
CA MET A 56 -4.87 15.74 -11.74
C MET A 56 -4.86 16.28 -13.18
N ALA A 57 -5.18 15.42 -14.16
CA ALA A 57 -5.18 15.82 -15.56
C ALA A 57 -6.30 16.82 -15.90
N SER A 58 -7.38 16.88 -15.09
CA SER A 58 -8.42 17.90 -15.27
C SER A 58 -7.90 19.33 -15.06
N ASP A 59 -6.90 19.51 -14.17
CA ASP A 59 -6.27 20.80 -13.89
C ASP A 59 -5.00 21.04 -14.73
N LEU A 60 -4.21 19.98 -14.98
CA LEU A 60 -2.91 20.09 -15.66
C LEU A 60 -2.98 19.96 -17.18
N CYS A 61 -3.97 19.20 -17.68
CA CYS A 61 -4.10 18.83 -19.09
C CYS A 61 -5.55 19.01 -19.60
N PRO A 62 -6.15 20.21 -19.48
CA PRO A 62 -7.58 20.41 -19.77
C PRO A 62 -7.96 20.10 -21.22
N SER A 63 -7.03 20.31 -22.17
CA SER A 63 -7.22 20.00 -23.60
C SER A 63 -7.45 18.50 -23.85
N GLU A 64 -6.67 17.65 -23.21
CA GLU A 64 -6.74 16.20 -23.30
C GLU A 64 -7.87 15.65 -22.42
N TYR A 65 -8.14 16.30 -21.29
CA TYR A 65 -9.20 15.91 -20.36
C TYR A 65 -10.59 16.10 -20.97
N GLY A 66 -10.84 17.22 -21.66
CA GLY A 66 -12.15 17.57 -22.20
C GLY A 66 -12.83 16.47 -23.03
N PRO A 67 -12.15 15.84 -24.00
CA PRO A 67 -12.67 14.68 -24.72
C PRO A 67 -13.01 13.46 -23.84
N VAL A 68 -12.18 13.13 -22.84
CA VAL A 68 -12.43 12.03 -21.88
C VAL A 68 -13.65 12.38 -21.03
N HIS A 69 -13.73 13.60 -20.50
CA HIS A 69 -14.86 14.09 -19.73
C HIS A 69 -16.18 14.03 -20.51
N ARG A 70 -16.19 14.46 -21.78
CA ARG A 70 -17.38 14.32 -22.64
C ARG A 70 -17.85 12.89 -22.77
N ARG A 71 -16.92 11.94 -22.86
CA ARG A 71 -17.24 10.51 -22.92
C ARG A 71 -17.89 10.03 -21.62
N ILE A 72 -17.32 10.40 -20.47
CA ILE A 72 -17.86 10.07 -19.14
C ILE A 72 -19.30 10.59 -19.00
N VAL A 73 -19.52 11.86 -19.33
CA VAL A 73 -20.84 12.50 -19.21
C VAL A 73 -21.89 11.86 -20.13
N GLN A 74 -21.46 11.34 -21.28
CA GLN A 74 -22.33 10.67 -22.24
C GLN A 74 -22.56 9.18 -21.94
N ASP A 75 -21.87 8.61 -20.95
CA ASP A 75 -22.00 7.20 -20.61
C ASP A 75 -23.21 6.98 -19.70
N PRO A 76 -24.25 6.26 -20.16
CA PRO A 76 -25.44 5.99 -19.34
C PRO A 76 -25.11 5.26 -18.03
N ALA A 77 -24.07 4.41 -18.02
CA ALA A 77 -23.68 3.70 -16.80
C ALA A 77 -23.20 4.65 -15.71
N VAL A 78 -22.55 5.77 -16.08
CA VAL A 78 -22.11 6.79 -15.12
C VAL A 78 -23.32 7.54 -14.56
N ALA A 79 -24.31 7.84 -15.40
CA ALA A 79 -25.55 8.46 -14.97
C ALA A 79 -26.35 7.55 -14.03
N ASP A 80 -26.45 6.25 -14.35
CA ASP A 80 -27.16 5.26 -13.54
C ASP A 80 -26.47 5.01 -12.18
N ALA A 81 -25.13 5.08 -12.15
CA ALA A 81 -24.35 4.95 -10.93
C ALA A 81 -24.31 6.23 -10.07
N ALA A 82 -24.87 7.35 -10.54
CA ALA A 82 -24.81 8.61 -9.81
C ALA A 82 -25.48 8.50 -8.43
N GLY A 83 -24.76 8.89 -7.37
CA GLY A 83 -25.24 8.81 -5.99
C GLY A 83 -25.12 7.43 -5.32
N THR A 84 -24.55 6.44 -6.01
CA THR A 84 -24.22 5.13 -5.42
C THR A 84 -22.77 5.07 -4.94
N SER A 85 -22.44 4.04 -4.14
CA SER A 85 -21.06 3.74 -3.73
C SER A 85 -20.13 3.48 -4.91
N ASP A 86 -20.67 3.04 -6.05
CA ASP A 86 -19.90 2.58 -7.21
C ASP A 86 -19.72 3.68 -8.25
N SER A 87 -20.27 4.88 -8.00
CA SER A 87 -20.17 6.05 -8.87
C SER A 87 -18.72 6.37 -9.26
N PHE A 88 -17.79 6.34 -8.31
CA PHE A 88 -16.37 6.59 -8.55
C PHE A 88 -15.76 5.56 -9.49
N ALA A 89 -15.87 4.27 -9.14
CA ALA A 89 -15.32 3.18 -9.95
C ALA A 89 -15.90 3.18 -11.37
N THR A 90 -17.22 3.39 -11.49
CA THR A 90 -17.93 3.44 -12.77
C THR A 90 -17.44 4.61 -13.63
N THR A 91 -17.22 5.78 -13.02
CA THR A 91 -16.65 6.96 -13.69
C THR A 91 -15.27 6.66 -14.26
N VAL A 92 -14.38 6.06 -13.46
CA VAL A 92 -13.02 5.71 -13.90
C VAL A 92 -13.04 4.65 -14.99
N ILE A 93 -13.87 3.62 -14.86
CA ILE A 93 -14.05 2.58 -15.89
C ILE A 93 -14.56 3.19 -17.20
N SER A 94 -15.48 4.15 -17.14
CA SER A 94 -15.94 4.90 -18.32
C SER A 94 -14.81 5.73 -18.95
N ALA A 95 -14.02 6.43 -18.13
CA ALA A 95 -12.87 7.20 -18.58
C ALA A 95 -11.86 6.35 -19.36
N ARG A 96 -11.52 5.17 -18.83
CA ARG A 96 -10.60 4.20 -19.49
C ARG A 96 -11.09 3.69 -20.83
N LYS A 97 -12.41 3.63 -21.04
CA LYS A 97 -13.01 3.24 -22.31
C LYS A 97 -12.94 4.35 -23.36
N SER A 98 -12.52 5.56 -22.99
CA SER A 98 -12.31 6.64 -23.93
C SER A 98 -11.19 6.30 -24.92
N PRO A 99 -11.37 6.45 -26.24
CA PRO A 99 -10.32 6.19 -27.23
C PRO A 99 -9.08 7.06 -27.07
N VAL A 100 -9.19 8.19 -26.35
CA VAL A 100 -8.08 9.13 -26.11
C VAL A 100 -7.55 9.07 -24.68
N TRP A 101 -7.91 8.03 -23.91
CA TRP A 101 -7.43 7.83 -22.54
C TRP A 101 -5.90 7.80 -22.46
N THR A 102 -5.24 7.11 -23.39
CA THR A 102 -3.77 7.04 -23.44
C THR A 102 -3.14 8.41 -23.67
N ASN A 103 -3.73 9.23 -24.54
CA ASN A 103 -3.21 10.58 -24.82
C ASN A 103 -3.28 11.48 -23.57
N LEU A 104 -4.34 11.33 -22.75
CA LEU A 104 -4.46 12.04 -21.47
C LEU A 104 -3.36 11.65 -20.50
N LEU A 105 -3.11 10.34 -20.35
CA LEU A 105 -2.05 9.83 -19.48
C LEU A 105 -0.67 10.28 -19.96
N ASP A 106 -0.39 10.20 -21.25
CA ASP A 106 0.89 10.65 -21.83
C ASP A 106 1.13 12.14 -21.58
N ALA A 107 0.09 12.97 -21.71
CA ALA A 107 0.17 14.40 -21.41
C ALA A 107 0.43 14.67 -19.91
N LEU A 108 -0.26 13.97 -19.01
CA LEU A 108 -0.03 14.09 -17.56
C LEU A 108 1.41 13.68 -17.20
N GLN A 109 1.91 12.59 -17.77
CA GLN A 109 3.28 12.12 -17.53
C GLN A 109 4.33 13.05 -18.15
N ALA A 110 4.03 13.70 -19.27
CA ALA A 110 4.86 14.77 -19.79
C ALA A 110 4.94 15.94 -18.79
N LYS A 111 3.81 16.37 -18.22
CA LYS A 111 3.77 17.40 -17.17
C LYS A 111 4.52 17.01 -15.91
N ALA A 112 4.40 15.77 -15.45
CA ALA A 112 5.18 15.27 -14.31
C ALA A 112 6.69 15.34 -14.60
N ARG A 113 7.12 14.88 -15.78
CA ARG A 113 8.55 14.92 -16.19
C ARG A 113 9.09 16.33 -16.35
N GLU A 114 8.29 17.27 -16.86
CA GLU A 114 8.68 18.69 -17.00
C GLU A 114 9.10 19.31 -15.66
N VAL A 115 8.41 18.93 -14.56
CA VAL A 115 8.72 19.41 -13.19
C VAL A 115 9.60 18.44 -12.40
N GLY A 116 10.17 17.41 -13.05
CA GLY A 116 11.04 16.42 -12.39
C GLY A 116 10.32 15.47 -11.42
N SER A 117 9.00 15.36 -11.49
CA SER A 117 8.20 14.44 -10.67
C SER A 117 8.26 13.01 -11.22
N ASP A 118 8.60 12.04 -10.37
CA ASP A 118 8.52 10.60 -10.67
C ASP A 118 7.14 10.05 -10.27
N LEU A 119 6.10 10.50 -10.97
CA LEU A 119 4.73 10.10 -10.65
C LEU A 119 4.51 8.58 -10.81
N ASP A 120 5.15 7.98 -11.82
CA ASP A 120 5.10 6.53 -12.06
C ASP A 120 5.79 5.74 -10.96
N GLY A 121 6.99 6.14 -10.53
CA GLY A 121 7.70 5.48 -9.44
C GLY A 121 6.97 5.59 -8.11
N ILE A 122 6.33 6.73 -7.83
CA ILE A 122 5.48 6.91 -6.63
C ILE A 122 4.33 5.89 -6.67
N TRP A 123 3.60 5.80 -7.79
CA TRP A 123 2.49 4.87 -7.88
C TRP A 123 2.95 3.41 -7.81
N LEU A 124 4.02 3.05 -8.53
CA LEU A 124 4.55 1.69 -8.53
C LEU A 124 4.97 1.24 -7.11
N THR A 125 5.56 2.16 -6.34
CA THR A 125 5.94 1.90 -4.94
C THR A 125 4.73 1.63 -4.07
N LEU A 126 3.67 2.43 -4.21
CA LEU A 126 2.40 2.22 -3.51
C LEU A 126 1.78 0.88 -3.92
N GLU A 127 1.55 0.65 -5.21
CA GLU A 127 0.95 -0.58 -5.74
C GLU A 127 1.70 -1.83 -5.25
N THR A 128 3.03 -1.83 -5.37
CA THR A 128 3.88 -2.92 -4.88
C THR A 128 3.70 -3.14 -3.37
N GLY A 129 3.79 -2.07 -2.59
CA GLY A 129 3.62 -2.13 -1.13
C GLY A 129 2.28 -2.72 -0.71
N ARG A 130 1.17 -2.33 -1.38
CA ARG A 130 -0.15 -2.88 -1.08
C ARG A 130 -0.28 -4.35 -1.45
N ILE A 131 0.15 -4.73 -2.63
CA ILE A 131 0.04 -6.12 -3.09
C ILE A 131 0.87 -7.06 -2.21
N GLU A 132 2.10 -6.66 -1.85
CA GLU A 132 2.93 -7.41 -0.90
C GLU A 132 2.25 -7.56 0.46
N TRP A 133 1.67 -6.47 0.98
CA TRP A 133 0.96 -6.50 2.26
C TRP A 133 -0.27 -7.39 2.23
N LEU A 134 -1.10 -7.29 1.19
CA LEU A 134 -2.28 -8.16 1.01
C LEU A 134 -1.88 -9.63 0.91
N ALA A 135 -0.81 -9.93 0.16
CA ALA A 135 -0.29 -11.29 0.05
C ALA A 135 0.18 -11.83 1.41
N ALA A 136 0.85 -11.00 2.22
CA ALA A 136 1.30 -11.39 3.56
C ALA A 136 0.13 -11.62 4.52
N VAL A 137 -0.83 -10.71 4.57
CA VAL A 137 -2.02 -10.84 5.41
C VAL A 137 -2.84 -12.07 5.04
N SER A 138 -3.01 -12.33 3.73
CA SER A 138 -3.69 -13.52 3.22
C SER A 138 -2.93 -14.81 3.57
N GLY A 139 -1.61 -14.83 3.35
CA GLY A 139 -0.76 -15.98 3.69
C GLY A 139 -0.74 -16.31 5.18
N ALA A 140 -0.80 -15.29 6.04
CA ALA A 140 -0.82 -15.44 7.49
C ALA A 140 -2.23 -15.62 8.10
N HIS A 141 -3.30 -15.56 7.29
CA HIS A 141 -4.69 -15.59 7.75
C HIS A 141 -4.98 -16.81 8.63
N LYS A 142 -4.57 -18.01 8.20
CA LYS A 142 -4.84 -19.24 8.95
C LYS A 142 -4.21 -19.21 10.34
N ILE A 143 -2.98 -18.72 10.46
CA ILE A 143 -2.27 -18.59 11.76
C ILE A 143 -2.99 -17.57 12.64
N LYS A 144 -3.34 -16.41 12.09
CA LYS A 144 -4.10 -15.38 12.80
C LYS A 144 -5.42 -15.94 13.38
N SER A 145 -6.20 -16.63 12.55
CA SER A 145 -7.49 -17.21 12.97
C SER A 145 -7.31 -18.24 14.09
N MET A 146 -6.31 -19.12 13.99
CA MET A 146 -6.01 -20.09 15.07
C MET A 146 -5.61 -19.39 16.37
N LEU A 147 -4.79 -18.34 16.31
CA LEU A 147 -4.35 -17.60 17.50
C LEU A 147 -5.51 -16.86 18.17
N LYS A 148 -6.34 -16.15 17.39
CA LYS A 148 -7.53 -15.46 17.91
C LYS A 148 -8.51 -16.42 18.58
N SER A 149 -8.84 -17.53 17.92
CA SER A 149 -9.71 -18.56 18.52
C SER A 149 -9.07 -19.20 19.76
N GLY A 150 -7.75 -19.36 19.79
CA GLY A 150 -7.03 -19.82 20.98
C GLY A 150 -7.20 -18.89 22.17
N LEU A 151 -7.01 -17.58 21.96
CA LEU A 151 -7.19 -16.55 22.99
C LEU A 151 -8.62 -16.51 23.52
N GLU A 152 -9.62 -16.56 22.63
CA GLU A 152 -11.04 -16.56 23.01
C GLU A 152 -11.42 -17.79 23.86
N ASN A 153 -10.94 -18.97 23.46
CA ASN A 153 -11.23 -20.23 24.13
C ASN A 153 -10.53 -20.35 25.50
N GLN A 154 -9.29 -19.85 25.63
CA GLN A 154 -8.58 -19.84 26.91
C GLN A 154 -9.25 -18.95 27.95
N CYS A 155 -9.93 -17.89 27.51
CA CYS A 155 -10.59 -16.95 28.42
C CYS A 155 -12.03 -17.35 28.78
N GLY A 156 -12.59 -18.43 28.21
CA GLY A 156 -13.97 -18.83 28.46
C GLY A 156 -15.00 -17.72 28.14
N GLY A 157 -14.69 -16.84 27.18
CA GLY A 157 -15.48 -15.64 26.87
C GLY A 157 -15.07 -14.35 27.62
N GLY A 158 -14.02 -14.40 28.45
CA GLY A 158 -13.39 -13.23 29.05
C GLY A 158 -12.45 -12.46 28.11
N ILE A 159 -11.96 -11.30 28.57
CA ILE A 159 -10.98 -10.48 27.82
C ILE A 159 -9.58 -11.10 28.00
N PRO A 160 -8.86 -11.44 26.91
CA PRO A 160 -7.49 -11.94 26.99
C PRO A 160 -6.54 -10.98 27.71
N ALA A 161 -5.55 -11.53 28.42
CA ALA A 161 -4.52 -10.69 29.03
C ALA A 161 -3.67 -10.02 27.94
N GLU A 162 -3.17 -8.81 28.22
CA GLU A 162 -2.38 -8.04 27.26
C GLU A 162 -1.11 -8.78 26.81
N GLY A 163 -0.48 -9.54 27.72
CA GLY A 163 0.66 -10.39 27.41
C GLY A 163 0.33 -11.48 26.39
N ASP A 164 -0.78 -12.20 26.56
CA ASP A 164 -1.19 -13.27 25.63
C ASP A 164 -1.47 -12.73 24.23
N VAL A 165 -2.07 -11.53 24.14
CA VAL A 165 -2.31 -10.83 22.87
C VAL A 165 -0.99 -10.42 22.22
N SER A 166 -0.03 -9.93 23.02
CA SER A 166 1.31 -9.56 22.55
C SER A 166 2.04 -10.77 21.95
N ASP A 167 2.05 -11.91 22.65
CA ASP A 167 2.71 -13.14 22.20
C ASP A 167 2.06 -13.68 20.92
N ALA A 168 0.72 -13.68 20.86
CA ALA A 168 -0.01 -14.05 19.66
C ALA A 168 0.33 -13.14 18.46
N LYS A 169 0.39 -11.82 18.68
CA LYS A 169 0.81 -10.87 17.63
C LYS A 169 2.23 -11.14 17.17
N MET A 170 3.15 -11.46 18.07
CA MET A 170 4.54 -11.80 17.72
C MET A 170 4.61 -13.02 16.77
N ILE A 171 3.88 -14.09 17.08
CA ILE A 171 3.78 -15.29 16.23
C ILE A 171 3.17 -14.95 14.87
N TRP A 172 2.12 -14.13 14.86
CA TRP A 172 1.48 -13.70 13.62
C TRP A 172 2.38 -12.80 12.76
N MET A 173 3.11 -11.87 13.37
CA MET A 173 4.08 -11.02 12.68
C MET A 173 5.22 -11.82 12.05
N TYR A 174 5.71 -12.84 12.77
CA TYR A 174 6.62 -13.81 12.17
C TYR A 174 5.98 -14.50 10.96
N ALA A 175 4.72 -14.93 11.03
CA ALA A 175 4.02 -15.53 9.89
C ALA A 175 3.84 -14.56 8.71
N LEU A 176 3.56 -13.27 8.96
CA LEU A 176 3.52 -12.23 7.92
C LEU A 176 4.87 -12.14 7.19
N SER A 177 5.98 -12.20 7.93
CA SER A 177 7.33 -12.10 7.35
C SER A 177 7.68 -13.23 6.38
N LEU A 178 6.98 -14.37 6.40
CA LEU A 178 7.19 -15.47 5.45
C LEU A 178 6.86 -15.04 4.01
N SER A 179 5.91 -14.14 3.86
CA SER A 179 5.44 -13.60 2.58
C SER A 179 6.07 -12.26 2.22
N LEU A 180 6.99 -11.74 3.05
CA LEU A 180 7.69 -10.47 2.82
C LEU A 180 9.14 -10.77 2.42
N PRO A 181 9.50 -10.71 1.12
CA PRO A 181 10.82 -11.13 0.65
C PRO A 181 11.96 -10.34 1.29
N GLY A 182 11.74 -9.05 1.53
CA GLY A 182 12.71 -8.16 2.14
C GLY A 182 13.04 -8.45 3.61
N LEU A 183 12.32 -9.37 4.27
CA LEU A 183 12.54 -9.73 5.68
C LEU A 183 13.17 -11.11 5.88
N LYS A 184 13.73 -11.69 4.81
CA LYS A 184 14.27 -13.06 4.84
C LYS A 184 15.37 -13.22 5.90
N GLU A 185 16.30 -12.28 5.97
CA GLU A 185 17.47 -12.39 6.86
C GLU A 185 17.07 -12.22 8.32
N GLU A 186 16.23 -11.23 8.63
CA GLU A 186 15.69 -10.96 9.97
C GLU A 186 14.87 -12.16 10.47
N ARG A 187 14.06 -12.73 9.58
CA ARG A 187 13.27 -13.93 9.89
C ARG A 187 14.17 -15.13 10.19
N GLU A 188 15.20 -15.37 9.38
CA GLU A 188 16.16 -16.46 9.60
C GLU A 188 16.98 -16.26 10.89
N ALA A 189 17.30 -15.02 11.25
CA ALA A 189 17.93 -14.70 12.52
C ALA A 189 17.00 -15.06 13.70
N TRP A 190 15.72 -14.63 13.63
CA TRP A 190 14.73 -14.95 14.67
C TRP A 190 14.47 -16.45 14.81
N GLN A 191 14.36 -17.18 13.70
CA GLN A 191 14.21 -18.64 13.69
C GLN A 191 15.28 -19.37 14.50
N LYS A 192 16.53 -18.91 14.40
CA LYS A 192 17.66 -19.49 15.14
C LYS A 192 17.55 -19.22 16.63
N VAL A 193 17.14 -18.02 17.03
CA VAL A 193 16.94 -17.63 18.43
C VAL A 193 15.86 -18.49 19.07
N VAL A 194 14.72 -18.64 18.41
CA VAL A 194 13.60 -19.45 18.94
C VAL A 194 13.71 -20.95 18.67
N GLN A 195 14.83 -21.38 18.07
CA GLN A 195 15.14 -22.80 17.77
C GLN A 195 14.01 -23.49 17.00
N MET A 196 13.44 -22.81 16.00
CA MET A 196 12.30 -23.31 15.25
C MET A 196 12.67 -24.55 14.43
N SER A 197 11.93 -25.64 14.59
CA SER A 197 12.15 -26.87 13.81
C SER A 197 11.64 -26.78 12.37
N ASP A 198 10.53 -26.05 12.17
CA ASP A 198 9.94 -25.81 10.85
C ASP A 198 9.60 -24.32 10.70
N PRO A 199 10.38 -23.56 9.91
CA PRO A 199 10.17 -22.14 9.61
C PRO A 199 8.75 -21.75 9.19
N ASN A 200 8.04 -22.63 8.49
CA ASN A 200 6.71 -22.34 7.92
C ASN A 200 5.58 -22.68 8.90
N ARG A 201 5.90 -23.30 10.03
CA ARG A 201 4.93 -23.76 11.03
C ARG A 201 5.39 -23.34 12.43
N PRO A 202 5.32 -22.03 12.77
CA PRO A 202 5.90 -21.48 14.01
C PRO A 202 5.31 -22.04 15.30
N LEU A 203 4.15 -22.69 15.22
CA LEU A 203 3.50 -23.35 16.36
C LEU A 203 4.00 -24.78 16.61
N VAL A 204 4.68 -25.42 15.65
CA VAL A 204 5.20 -26.78 15.82
C VAL A 204 6.46 -26.74 16.67
N GLY A 205 6.39 -27.39 17.85
CA GLY A 205 7.48 -27.33 18.81
C GLY A 205 7.64 -25.96 19.47
N TYR A 206 6.57 -25.16 19.52
CA TYR A 206 6.57 -23.84 20.14
C TYR A 206 7.02 -23.88 21.59
N ARG A 207 7.91 -22.96 21.95
CA ARG A 207 8.51 -22.80 23.28
C ARG A 207 8.33 -21.35 23.73
N ALA A 208 7.28 -21.09 24.50
CA ALA A 208 6.88 -19.74 24.89
C ALA A 208 8.04 -18.94 25.51
N GLU A 209 8.90 -19.60 26.26
CA GLU A 209 10.05 -18.98 26.92
C GLU A 209 11.10 -18.38 25.97
N LEU A 210 11.11 -18.78 24.69
CA LEU A 210 12.03 -18.27 23.69
C LEU A 210 11.44 -17.10 22.89
N TRP A 211 10.12 -16.88 22.95
CA TRP A 211 9.42 -15.85 22.19
C TRP A 211 9.29 -14.58 23.03
N ASP A 212 10.40 -13.86 23.20
CA ASP A 212 10.46 -12.61 23.98
C ASP A 212 10.70 -11.41 23.05
N CYS A 213 9.77 -10.45 23.05
CA CYS A 213 9.85 -9.24 22.23
C CYS A 213 10.98 -8.29 22.62
N ARG A 214 11.62 -8.51 23.77
CA ARG A 214 12.76 -7.72 24.26
C ARG A 214 14.09 -8.21 23.70
N GLU A 215 14.12 -9.37 23.03
CA GLU A 215 15.31 -9.87 22.37
C GLU A 215 15.70 -8.95 21.21
N ASP A 216 16.98 -8.57 21.14
CA ASP A 216 17.48 -7.62 20.14
C ASP A 216 17.26 -8.12 18.70
N GLN A 217 17.22 -9.44 18.51
CA GLN A 217 17.01 -10.08 17.21
C GLN A 217 15.55 -10.04 16.75
N TRP A 218 14.60 -9.80 17.66
CA TRP A 218 13.19 -9.60 17.29
C TRP A 218 12.98 -8.23 16.61
N ARG A 219 13.65 -7.19 17.12
CA ARG A 219 13.41 -5.80 16.74
C ARG A 219 13.52 -5.53 15.23
N PRO A 220 14.53 -6.03 14.48
CA PRO A 220 14.58 -5.83 13.03
C PRO A 220 13.37 -6.42 12.29
N LEU A 221 12.91 -7.60 12.72
CA LEU A 221 11.76 -8.27 12.13
C LEU A 221 10.47 -7.49 12.42
N ASP A 222 10.29 -7.04 13.66
CA ASP A 222 9.17 -6.20 14.09
C ASP A 222 9.07 -4.92 13.25
N LEU A 223 10.15 -4.13 13.22
CA LEU A 223 10.22 -2.89 12.43
C LEU A 223 10.00 -3.15 10.94
N GLY A 224 10.53 -4.25 10.43
CA GLY A 224 10.35 -4.65 9.03
C GLY A 224 8.89 -4.95 8.68
N VAL A 225 8.17 -5.66 9.55
CA VAL A 225 6.74 -5.96 9.37
C VAL A 225 5.90 -4.70 9.53
N GLN A 226 6.21 -3.83 10.50
CA GLN A 226 5.53 -2.54 10.66
C GLN A 226 5.70 -1.66 9.42
N ALA A 227 6.93 -1.53 8.91
CA ALA A 227 7.21 -0.77 7.69
C ALA A 227 6.49 -1.37 6.47
N ALA A 228 6.35 -2.69 6.38
CA ALA A 228 5.58 -3.33 5.31
C ALA A 228 4.08 -3.00 5.42
N ALA A 229 3.52 -3.01 6.64
CA ALA A 229 2.13 -2.61 6.88
C ALA A 229 1.89 -1.14 6.47
N GLU A 230 2.80 -0.24 6.85
CA GLU A 230 2.72 1.19 6.51
C GLU A 230 2.80 1.43 5.00
N ARG A 231 3.73 0.75 4.30
CA ARG A 231 3.80 0.77 2.83
C ARG A 231 2.52 0.24 2.18
N GLY A 232 1.88 -0.75 2.81
CA GLY A 232 0.58 -1.27 2.41
C GLY A 232 -0.62 -0.39 2.78
N GLY A 233 -0.40 0.77 3.40
CA GLY A 233 -1.45 1.70 3.82
C GLY A 233 -2.25 1.21 5.02
N SER A 234 -1.64 0.46 5.95
CA SER A 234 -2.28 -0.05 7.17
C SER A 234 -1.30 -0.04 8.34
N SER A 235 -1.71 -0.60 9.47
CA SER A 235 -0.82 -0.94 10.59
C SER A 235 -1.02 -2.41 10.98
N VAL A 236 -0.02 -2.98 11.67
CA VAL A 236 -0.13 -4.34 12.23
C VAL A 236 -1.31 -4.45 13.18
N ALA A 237 -1.58 -3.40 13.98
CA ALA A 237 -2.69 -3.37 14.92
C ALA A 237 -4.04 -3.41 14.19
N GLU A 238 -4.27 -2.52 13.22
CA GLU A 238 -5.49 -2.51 12.41
C GLU A 238 -5.69 -3.85 11.70
N ALA A 239 -4.64 -4.36 11.05
CA ALA A 239 -4.70 -5.61 10.33
C ALA A 239 -4.91 -6.81 11.26
N TRP A 240 -4.49 -6.75 12.53
CA TRP A 240 -4.83 -7.77 13.52
C TRP A 240 -6.33 -7.73 13.84
N ASP A 241 -6.91 -6.55 14.05
CA ASP A 241 -8.29 -6.41 14.51
C ASP A 241 -9.32 -6.72 13.42
N VAL A 242 -9.04 -6.41 12.16
CA VAL A 242 -9.93 -6.70 11.03
C VAL A 242 -10.21 -8.20 10.90
N ALA A 243 -11.49 -8.58 10.85
CA ALA A 243 -11.89 -9.91 10.41
C ALA A 243 -11.66 -9.99 8.90
N LEU A 244 -10.74 -10.86 8.47
CA LEU A 244 -10.59 -11.18 7.06
C LEU A 244 -11.78 -12.07 6.69
N VAL A 245 -12.64 -11.58 5.80
CA VAL A 245 -13.80 -12.30 5.26
C VAL A 245 -13.35 -13.33 4.23
#